data_AF-A0A1V9XR18-F1
#
_entry.id   AF-A0A1V9XR18-F1
#
_cell.length_a   1.000
_cell.length_b   1.000
_cell.length_c   1.000
_cell.angle_alpha   90.00
_cell.angle_beta   90.00
_cell.angle_gamma   90.00
#
_symmetry.space_group_name_H-M   'P 1'
#
loop_
_entity.id
_entity.type
_entity.pdbx_description
1 polymer ?
#
loop_
_entity_poly.entity_id
_entity_poly.type
_entity_poly.pdbx_seq_one_letter_code
_entity_poly.pdbx_strand_id
1 'polypeptide(L)'
;MKSLVIVLVTIGLIFGDEQCKTAPAESVMNEAQPIAESIMKKCMHLLDKYPVSLNTIGEALRIMCDDYAKCHDNLESLSSDQTKYRAEISKCTRPHLINFCKSRPEIEHDPEKLAEDINDCILEHIPLEKSLGIATGIWVMKILGIPVDGA
;
A
#
# COMPACT_ATOMS: atom_id res chain seq x y z
N MET A 1 -35.30 -37.27 24.95
CA MET A 1 -33.89 -37.39 25.38
C MET A 1 -33.02 -37.71 24.17
N LYS A 2 -31.99 -36.88 23.93
CA LYS A 2 -30.74 -37.11 23.17
C LYS A 2 -30.87 -37.46 21.67
N SER A 3 -30.13 -36.91 20.72
CA SER A 3 -29.24 -35.76 20.58
C SER A 3 -29.00 -35.68 19.07
N LEU A 4 -29.27 -34.55 18.44
CA LEU A 4 -28.85 -34.32 17.05
C LEU A 4 -27.43 -33.74 17.13
N VAL A 5 -26.42 -34.56 16.81
CA VAL A 5 -25.04 -34.08 16.74
C VAL A 5 -24.84 -33.44 15.38
N ILE A 6 -24.97 -32.12 15.32
CA ILE A 6 -24.49 -31.32 14.19
C ILE A 6 -23.00 -31.07 14.46
N VAL A 7 -22.14 -31.74 13.70
CA VAL A 7 -20.72 -31.45 13.66
C VAL A 7 -20.52 -30.21 12.80
N LEU A 8 -20.66 -29.04 13.43
CA LEU A 8 -20.12 -27.77 12.94
C LEU A 8 -18.65 -27.72 13.36
N VAL A 9 -17.77 -28.35 12.58
CA VAL A 9 -16.35 -28.01 12.63
C VAL A 9 -16.14 -26.93 11.59
N THR A 10 -16.20 -25.70 12.09
CA THR A 10 -15.72 -24.47 11.45
C THR A 10 -14.43 -24.75 10.69
N ILE A 11 -14.50 -24.62 9.37
CA ILE A 11 -13.32 -24.30 8.55
C ILE A 11 -12.84 -22.96 9.11
N GLY A 12 -11.81 -23.00 9.94
CA GLY A 12 -11.10 -21.82 10.38
C GLY A 12 -10.49 -21.17 9.16
N LEU A 13 -11.26 -20.30 8.50
CA LEU A 13 -10.75 -19.20 7.73
C LEU A 13 -10.05 -18.26 8.72
N ILE A 14 -8.89 -18.69 9.22
CA ILE A 14 -7.87 -17.75 9.66
C ILE A 14 -7.17 -17.35 8.36
N PHE A 15 -7.87 -16.58 7.52
CA PHE A 15 -7.17 -15.60 6.71
C PHE A 15 -6.49 -14.73 7.75
N GLY A 16 -5.17 -14.89 7.87
CA GLY A 16 -4.34 -14.12 8.76
C GLY A 16 -4.58 -12.66 8.46
N ASP A 17 -5.44 -12.05 9.25
CA ASP A 17 -5.59 -10.62 9.41
C ASP A 17 -4.30 -10.13 10.13
N GLU A 18 -3.13 -10.42 9.56
CA GLU A 18 -1.88 -9.71 9.85
C GLU A 18 -2.04 -8.31 9.26
N GLN A 19 -2.93 -7.55 9.88
CA GLN A 19 -3.18 -6.17 9.55
C GLN A 19 -1.88 -5.38 9.77
N CYS A 20 -1.76 -4.25 9.09
CA CYS A 20 -0.88 -3.13 9.46
C CYS A 20 -1.05 -2.62 10.91
N LYS A 21 -1.67 -3.39 11.81
CA LYS A 21 -1.86 -3.11 13.24
C LYS A 21 -0.65 -3.45 14.11
N THR A 22 0.25 -4.32 13.67
CA THR A 22 1.52 -4.54 14.36
C THR A 22 2.58 -3.68 13.72
N ALA A 23 3.00 -2.63 14.42
CA ALA A 23 4.13 -1.83 14.02
C ALA A 23 5.37 -2.75 13.81
N PRO A 24 6.08 -2.63 12.68
CA PRO A 24 7.34 -3.34 12.46
C PRO A 24 8.33 -3.04 13.59
N ALA A 25 9.30 -3.93 13.79
CA ALA A 25 10.36 -3.72 14.78
C ALA A 25 11.03 -2.35 14.60
N GLU A 26 11.41 -1.70 15.70
CA GLU A 26 11.99 -0.35 15.67
C GLU A 26 13.21 -0.25 14.74
N SER A 27 14.03 -1.30 14.67
CA SER A 27 15.15 -1.37 13.73
C SER A 27 14.71 -1.30 12.26
N VAL A 28 13.63 -1.99 11.91
CA VAL A 28 13.05 -1.97 10.55
C VAL A 28 12.40 -0.62 10.26
N MET A 29 11.75 -0.02 11.26
CA MET A 29 11.23 1.34 11.14
C MET A 29 12.34 2.36 10.90
N ASN A 30 13.47 2.28 11.60
CA ASN A 30 14.60 3.18 11.39
C ASN A 30 15.23 3.03 10.00
N GLU A 31 15.28 1.80 9.47
CA GLU A 31 15.76 1.53 8.11
C GLU A 31 14.79 2.03 7.03
N ALA A 32 13.48 1.94 7.29
CA ALA A 32 12.44 2.37 6.36
C ALA A 32 12.32 3.90 6.22
N GLN A 33 12.68 4.66 7.27
CA GLN A 33 12.54 6.12 7.27
C GLN A 33 13.25 6.81 6.07
N PRO A 34 14.57 6.62 5.84
CA PRO A 34 15.25 7.29 4.72
C PRO A 34 14.72 6.83 3.35
N ILE A 35 14.17 5.62 3.27
CA ILE A 35 13.55 5.10 2.04
C ILE A 35 12.24 5.84 1.77
N ALA A 36 11.39 5.99 2.78
CA ALA A 36 10.14 6.74 2.68
C ALA A 36 10.38 8.22 2.31
N GLU A 37 11.35 8.87 2.94
CA GLU A 37 11.76 10.24 2.60
C GLU A 37 12.24 10.35 1.15
N SER A 38 13.02 9.36 0.68
CA SER A 38 13.45 9.29 -0.72
C SER A 38 12.26 9.10 -1.66
N ILE A 39 11.30 8.23 -1.35
CA ILE A 39 10.09 8.02 -2.17
C ILE A 39 9.31 9.33 -2.26
N MET A 40 9.09 10.01 -1.14
CA MET A 40 8.42 11.31 -1.12
C MET A 40 9.12 12.32 -2.03
N LYS A 41 10.43 12.49 -1.87
CA LYS A 41 11.21 13.40 -2.71
C LYS A 41 11.12 13.05 -4.20
N LYS A 42 11.18 11.75 -4.52
CA LYS A 42 11.15 11.27 -5.90
C LYS A 42 9.76 11.34 -6.53
N CYS A 43 8.68 11.17 -5.78
CA CYS A 43 7.31 11.19 -6.33
C CYS A 43 6.62 12.55 -6.22
N MET A 44 7.17 13.51 -5.45
CA MET A 44 6.62 14.87 -5.36
C MET A 44 6.65 15.65 -6.68
N HIS A 45 7.52 15.31 -7.63
CA HIS A 45 7.52 15.94 -8.96
C HIS A 45 6.20 15.74 -9.71
N LEU A 46 5.39 14.74 -9.32
CA LEU A 46 4.05 14.54 -9.87
C LEU A 46 3.15 15.75 -9.58
N LEU A 47 3.39 16.52 -8.51
CA LEU A 47 2.65 17.76 -8.23
C LEU A 47 2.93 18.86 -9.25
N ASP A 48 4.10 18.85 -9.88
CA ASP A 48 4.43 19.81 -10.95
C ASP A 48 3.65 19.49 -12.24
N LYS A 49 3.33 18.20 -12.44
CA LYS A 49 2.60 17.69 -13.60
C LYS A 49 1.09 17.69 -13.40
N TYR A 50 0.65 17.47 -12.18
CA TYR A 50 -0.75 17.38 -11.78
C TYR A 50 -1.01 18.42 -10.68
N PRO A 51 -1.74 19.52 -10.97
CA PRO A 51 -2.00 20.59 -10.01
C PRO A 51 -3.07 20.18 -8.98
N VAL A 52 -2.84 19.05 -8.32
CA VAL A 52 -3.67 18.51 -7.25
C VAL A 52 -3.11 18.92 -5.89
N SER A 53 -3.94 18.84 -4.85
CA SER A 53 -3.45 19.12 -3.50
C SER A 53 -2.42 18.08 -3.05
N LEU A 54 -1.47 18.50 -2.20
CA LEU A 54 -0.53 17.57 -1.54
C LEU A 54 -1.28 16.47 -0.77
N ASN A 55 -2.47 16.79 -0.23
CA ASN A 55 -3.31 15.81 0.45
C ASN A 55 -3.83 14.73 -0.51
N THR A 56 -4.21 15.09 -1.74
CA THR A 56 -4.65 14.13 -2.77
C THR A 56 -3.54 13.14 -3.12
N ILE A 57 -2.30 13.63 -3.30
CA ILE A 57 -1.14 12.75 -3.48
C ILE A 57 -0.90 11.91 -2.23
N GLY A 58 -0.94 12.51 -1.04
CA GLY A 58 -0.72 11.80 0.21
C GLY A 58 -1.70 10.64 0.43
N GLU A 59 -2.98 10.86 0.17
CA GLU A 59 -4.00 9.82 0.26
C GLU A 59 -3.84 8.73 -0.81
N ALA A 60 -3.44 9.09 -2.04
CA ALA A 60 -3.13 8.12 -3.08
C ALA A 60 -1.93 7.24 -2.70
N LEU A 61 -0.85 7.86 -2.18
CA LEU A 61 0.32 7.15 -1.67
C LEU A 61 -0.06 6.21 -0.51
N ARG A 62 -0.97 6.63 0.37
CA ARG A 62 -1.50 5.77 1.44
C ARG A 62 -2.22 4.54 0.90
N ILE A 63 -3.15 4.71 -0.04
CA ILE A 63 -3.92 3.61 -0.64
C ILE A 63 -2.96 2.58 -1.25
N MET A 64 -1.95 3.05 -1.98
CA MET A 64 -0.90 2.23 -2.53
C MET A 64 -0.15 1.40 -1.49
N CYS A 65 0.27 2.03 -0.40
CA CYS A 65 0.99 1.35 0.67
C CYS A 65 0.10 0.33 1.41
N ASP A 66 -1.17 0.66 1.66
CA ASP A 66 -2.13 -0.25 2.28
C ASP A 66 -2.40 -1.47 1.40
N ASP A 67 -2.55 -1.27 0.09
CA ASP A 67 -2.79 -2.34 -0.88
C ASP A 67 -1.54 -3.19 -1.11
N TYR A 68 -0.36 -2.56 -1.17
CA TYR A 68 0.93 -3.26 -1.20
C TYR A 68 1.04 -4.24 -0.02
N ALA A 69 0.76 -3.77 1.21
CA ALA A 69 0.86 -4.60 2.40
C ALA A 69 -0.07 -5.83 2.33
N LYS A 70 -1.33 -5.62 1.90
CA LYS A 70 -2.32 -6.70 1.77
C LYS A 70 -1.97 -7.70 0.66
N CYS A 71 -1.40 -7.22 -0.44
CA CYS A 71 -1.11 -8.06 -1.60
C CYS A 71 0.25 -8.75 -1.52
N HIS A 72 1.17 -8.28 -0.69
CA HIS A 72 2.48 -8.90 -0.47
C HIS A 72 2.37 -10.39 -0.12
N ASP A 73 1.49 -10.73 0.83
CA ASP A 73 1.34 -12.09 1.36
C ASP A 73 0.96 -13.11 0.29
N ASN A 74 0.14 -12.69 -0.67
CA ASN A 74 -0.30 -13.55 -1.77
C ASN A 74 0.75 -13.66 -2.88
N LEU A 75 1.79 -12.81 -2.86
CA LEU A 75 2.79 -12.65 -3.91
C LEU A 75 4.20 -13.00 -3.43
N GLU A 76 4.38 -13.50 -2.20
CA GLU A 76 5.68 -13.91 -1.65
C GLU A 76 6.41 -14.90 -2.57
N SER A 77 5.66 -15.82 -3.20
CA SER A 77 6.18 -16.79 -4.16
C SER A 77 6.86 -16.17 -5.39
N LEU A 78 6.57 -14.90 -5.69
CA LEU A 78 7.13 -14.14 -6.80
C LEU A 78 8.29 -13.23 -6.38
N SER A 79 8.64 -13.16 -5.09
CA SER A 79 9.69 -12.26 -4.56
C SER A 79 11.07 -12.41 -5.23
N SER A 80 11.35 -13.58 -5.81
CA SER A 80 12.59 -13.83 -6.58
C SER A 80 12.59 -13.28 -8.01
N ASP A 81 11.41 -12.96 -8.57
CA ASP A 81 11.23 -12.35 -9.89
C ASP A 81 10.64 -10.94 -9.71
N GLN A 82 11.54 -9.96 -9.52
CA GLN A 82 11.15 -8.59 -9.19
C GLN A 82 10.21 -7.97 -10.23
N THR A 83 10.41 -8.28 -11.51
CA THR A 83 9.58 -7.76 -12.60
C THR A 83 8.16 -8.30 -12.51
N LYS A 84 7.99 -9.62 -12.33
CA LYS A 84 6.66 -10.21 -12.17
C LYS A 84 6.00 -9.77 -10.87
N TYR A 85 6.77 -9.72 -9.79
CA TYR A 85 6.27 -9.26 -8.49
C TYR A 85 5.70 -7.84 -8.59
N ARG A 86 6.46 -6.88 -9.15
CA ARG A 86 5.99 -5.49 -9.32
C ARG A 86 4.77 -5.42 -10.25
N ALA A 87 4.70 -6.25 -11.30
CA ALA A 87 3.55 -6.30 -12.19
C ALA A 87 2.28 -6.82 -11.47
N GLU A 88 2.39 -7.84 -10.62
CA GLU A 88 1.25 -8.35 -9.86
C GLU A 88 0.81 -7.39 -8.74
N ILE A 89 1.75 -6.74 -8.06
CA ILE A 89 1.41 -5.68 -7.10
C ILE A 89 0.67 -4.53 -7.80
N SER A 90 1.15 -4.09 -8.97
CA SER A 90 0.50 -3.05 -9.77
C SER A 90 -0.96 -3.39 -10.11
N LYS A 91 -1.26 -4.66 -10.44
CA LYS A 91 -2.63 -5.11 -10.68
C LYS A 91 -3.53 -5.01 -9.44
N CYS A 92 -2.95 -5.16 -8.25
CA CYS A 92 -3.67 -5.05 -6.99
C CYS A 92 -3.94 -3.59 -6.60
N THR A 93 -2.94 -2.72 -6.70
CA THR A 93 -2.99 -1.32 -6.23
C THR A 93 -3.71 -0.39 -7.20
N ARG A 94 -3.52 -0.58 -8.51
CA ARG A 94 -4.01 0.34 -9.54
C ARG A 94 -5.54 0.53 -9.55
N PRO A 95 -6.39 -0.51 -9.40
CA PRO A 95 -7.84 -0.32 -9.39
C PRO A 95 -8.34 0.60 -8.27
N HIS A 96 -7.79 0.48 -7.06
CA HIS A 96 -8.20 1.32 -5.93
C HIS A 96 -7.72 2.76 -6.09
N LEU A 97 -6.50 2.96 -6.59
CA LEU A 97 -6.00 4.29 -6.96
C LEU A 97 -6.85 4.97 -8.03
N ILE A 98 -7.23 4.24 -9.08
CA ILE A 98 -8.09 4.78 -10.15
C ILE A 98 -9.44 5.20 -9.57
N ASN A 99 -10.05 4.34 -8.75
CA ASN A 99 -11.33 4.65 -8.10
C ASN A 99 -11.22 5.87 -7.19
N PHE A 100 -10.12 5.98 -6.43
CA PHE A 100 -9.82 7.15 -5.62
C PHE A 100 -9.74 8.41 -6.48
N CYS A 101 -8.90 8.43 -7.52
CA CYS A 101 -8.73 9.60 -8.37
C CYS A 101 -10.04 9.99 -9.08
N LYS A 102 -10.82 9.02 -9.56
CA LYS A 102 -12.14 9.27 -10.17
C LYS A 102 -13.16 9.84 -9.19
N SER A 103 -13.02 9.55 -7.89
CA SER A 103 -13.92 10.07 -6.85
C SER A 103 -13.62 11.52 -6.47
N ARG A 104 -12.52 12.11 -6.96
CA ARG A 104 -12.05 13.46 -6.62
C ARG A 104 -12.44 14.46 -7.72
N PRO A 105 -13.51 15.26 -7.52
CA PRO A 105 -13.93 16.25 -8.52
C PRO A 105 -12.92 17.39 -8.72
N GLU A 106 -11.98 17.59 -7.79
CA GLU A 106 -10.90 18.57 -7.90
C GLU A 106 -9.77 18.16 -8.86
N ILE A 107 -9.75 16.91 -9.34
CA ILE A 107 -8.75 16.42 -10.29
C ILE A 107 -9.23 16.74 -11.70
N GLU A 108 -8.66 17.79 -12.29
CA GLU A 108 -9.02 18.24 -13.64
C GLU A 108 -8.33 17.42 -14.75
N HIS A 109 -7.32 16.62 -14.40
CA HIS A 109 -6.56 15.78 -15.34
C HIS A 109 -7.16 14.38 -15.44
N ASP A 110 -6.68 13.58 -16.39
CA ASP A 110 -7.09 12.19 -16.50
C ASP A 110 -6.77 11.43 -15.19
N PRO A 111 -7.80 10.99 -14.43
CA PRO A 111 -7.62 10.33 -13.15
C PRO A 111 -6.98 8.95 -13.29
N GLU A 112 -7.15 8.28 -14.44
CA GLU A 112 -6.47 7.00 -14.70
C GLU A 112 -4.98 7.22 -14.90
N LYS A 113 -4.62 8.29 -15.62
CA LYS A 113 -3.21 8.60 -15.86
C LYS A 113 -2.48 9.05 -14.59
N LEU A 114 -3.14 9.86 -13.75
CA LEU A 114 -2.59 10.23 -12.44
C LEU A 114 -2.37 8.99 -11.56
N ALA A 115 -3.36 8.10 -11.49
CA ALA A 115 -3.26 6.86 -10.73
C ALA A 115 -2.10 5.98 -11.23
N GLU A 116 -1.93 5.84 -12.54
CA GLU A 116 -0.82 5.09 -13.14
C GLU A 116 0.56 5.69 -12.78
N ASP A 117 0.72 7.01 -12.93
CA ASP A 117 1.99 7.67 -12.65
C ASP A 117 2.37 7.63 -11.15
N ILE A 118 1.39 7.76 -10.25
CA ILE A 118 1.60 7.55 -8.79
C ILE A 118 2.01 6.11 -8.53
N ASN A 119 1.28 5.16 -9.13
CA ASN A 119 1.54 3.75 -8.95
C ASN A 119 2.96 3.37 -9.32
N ASP A 120 3.36 3.75 -10.53
CA ASP A 120 4.66 3.40 -11.08
C ASP A 120 5.80 4.04 -10.29
N CYS A 121 5.64 5.31 -9.85
CA CYS A 121 6.66 5.98 -9.06
C CYS A 121 6.94 5.30 -7.72
N ILE A 122 5.91 4.92 -6.96
CA ILE A 122 6.12 4.24 -5.67
C ILE A 122 6.64 2.82 -5.92
N LEU A 123 6.05 2.08 -6.87
CA LEU A 123 6.45 0.71 -7.14
C LEU A 123 7.86 0.61 -7.70
N GLU A 124 8.45 1.67 -8.27
CA GLU A 124 9.87 1.66 -8.63
C GLU A 124 10.78 1.70 -7.39
N HIS A 125 10.33 2.31 -6.30
CA HIS A 125 11.18 2.68 -5.17
C HIS A 125 10.87 1.96 -3.87
N ILE A 126 9.70 1.33 -3.74
CA ILE A 126 9.35 0.58 -2.55
C ILE A 126 10.23 -0.69 -2.45
N PRO A 127 10.74 -1.02 -1.25
CA PRO A 127 11.43 -2.27 -0.99
C PRO A 127 10.55 -3.48 -1.32
N LEU A 128 11.17 -4.57 -1.75
CA LEU A 128 10.46 -5.83 -2.06
C LEU A 128 10.34 -6.74 -0.84
N GLU A 129 11.21 -6.57 0.14
CA GLU A 129 11.11 -7.27 1.41
C GLU A 129 9.86 -6.81 2.16
N LYS A 130 9.00 -7.76 2.58
CA LYS A 130 7.69 -7.49 3.21
C LYS A 130 7.80 -6.51 4.37
N SER A 131 8.69 -6.80 5.33
CA SER A 131 8.76 -6.04 6.58
C SER A 131 9.21 -4.60 6.34
N LEU A 132 10.23 -4.42 5.50
CA LEU A 132 10.77 -3.12 5.13
C LEU A 132 9.80 -2.33 4.23
N GLY A 133 9.09 -2.99 3.31
CA GLY A 133 8.07 -2.38 2.46
C GLY A 133 6.87 -1.86 3.26
N ILE A 134 6.35 -2.67 4.20
CA ILE A 134 5.28 -2.26 5.13
C ILE A 134 5.75 -1.10 6.01
N ALA A 135 6.94 -1.18 6.60
CA ALA A 135 7.51 -0.10 7.41
C ALA A 135 7.69 1.19 6.62
N THR A 136 8.09 1.09 5.35
CA THR A 136 8.22 2.24 4.43
C THR A 136 6.86 2.88 4.19
N GLY A 137 5.81 2.08 3.96
CA GLY A 137 4.44 2.58 3.82
C GLY A 137 3.93 3.31 5.06
N ILE A 138 4.20 2.77 6.25
CA ILE A 138 3.85 3.43 7.52
C ILE A 138 4.56 4.78 7.65
N TRP A 139 5.83 4.87 7.29
CA TRP A 139 6.56 6.14 7.32
C TRP A 139 6.05 7.16 6.32
N VAL A 140 5.69 6.74 5.10
CA VAL A 140 5.04 7.63 4.13
C VAL A 140 3.77 8.24 4.72
N MET A 141 2.92 7.44 5.37
CA MET A 141 1.73 7.94 6.08
C MET A 141 2.07 8.93 7.20
N LYS A 142 3.09 8.63 8.02
CA LYS A 142 3.55 9.52 9.10
C LYS A 142 4.04 10.87 8.57
N ILE A 143 4.84 10.88 7.49
CA ILE A 143 5.34 12.12 6.87
C ILE A 143 4.19 13.01 6.39
N LEU A 144 3.13 12.38 5.88
CA LEU A 144 1.94 13.06 5.36
C LEU A 144 0.94 13.49 6.44
N GLY A 145 1.19 13.16 7.71
CA GLY A 145 0.28 13.47 8.82
C GLY A 145 -1.02 12.68 8.80
N ILE A 146 -1.04 11.54 8.11
CA ILE A 146 -2.20 10.65 8.04
C ILE A 146 -2.20 9.76 9.31
N PRO A 147 -3.33 9.66 10.04
CA PRO A 147 -3.44 8.77 11.19
C PRO A 147 -3.15 7.32 10.78
N VAL A 148 -2.25 6.67 11.51
CA VAL A 148 -1.98 5.23 11.39
C VAL A 148 -2.62 4.57 12.61
N ASP A 149 -3.80 3.97 12.45
CA ASP A 149 -4.47 3.27 13.55
C ASP A 149 -3.63 2.02 13.93
N GLY A 150 -3.00 2.05 15.10
CA GLY A 150 -2.19 0.93 15.63
C GLY A 150 -0.72 1.23 15.92
N ALA A 151 -0.28 2.49 15.88
CA ALA A 151 1.00 2.93 16.44
C ALA A 151 0.83 3.59 17.81
#